data_AF-A0A9Q1HK55-F1
#
_entry.id   AF-A0A9Q1HK55-F1
#
_cell.length_a   1.000
_cell.length_b   1.000
_cell.length_c   1.000
_cell.angle_alpha   90.00
_cell.angle_beta   90.00
_cell.angle_gamma   90.00
#
_symmetry.space_group_name_H-M   'P 1'
#
loop_
_entity.id
_entity.type
_entity.pdbx_description
1 polymer ?
#
loop_
_entity_poly.entity_id
_entity_poly.type
_entity_poly.pdbx_seq_one_letter_code
_entity_poly.pdbx_strand_id
1 'polypeptide(L)'
;MLRAGKPDKQYKDATLVECKETIKSGKYSVRKASSVYEIPCSTLMDKLSGRTPVHTTQGPSPVLTKAEEKNLVEWIFYMGKIGYGQRESSV
;
A
#
# COMPACT_ATOMS: atom_id res chain seq x y z
N MET A 1 -6.34 0.87 -26.95
CA MET A 1 -5.66 -0.14 -26.11
C MET A 1 -5.83 0.24 -24.65
N LEU A 2 -6.59 -0.52 -23.86
CA LEU A 2 -6.65 -0.32 -22.41
C LEU A 2 -5.31 -0.74 -21.82
N ARG A 3 -4.59 0.19 -21.16
CA ARG A 3 -3.34 -0.13 -20.46
C ARG A 3 -3.69 -0.87 -19.17
N ALA A 4 -3.12 -2.06 -18.97
CA ALA A 4 -3.16 -2.71 -17.68
C ALA A 4 -2.60 -1.77 -16.60
N GLY A 5 -3.22 -1.75 -15.42
CA GLY A 5 -2.76 -0.96 -14.27
C GLY A 5 -1.33 -1.33 -13.86
N LYS A 6 -0.60 -0.37 -13.27
CA LYS A 6 0.75 -0.62 -12.76
C LYS A 6 0.66 -1.65 -11.61
N PRO A 7 1.54 -2.67 -11.55
CA PRO A 7 1.51 -3.67 -10.50
C PRO A 7 1.71 -3.05 -9.11
N ASP A 8 1.09 -3.68 -8.11
CA ASP A 8 1.19 -3.28 -6.72
C ASP A 8 2.61 -3.44 -6.16
N LYS A 9 2.85 -2.75 -5.05
CA LYS A 9 4.14 -2.69 -4.39
C LYS A 9 4.33 -3.99 -3.61
N GLN A 10 5.32 -4.78 -4.01
CA GLN A 10 5.60 -6.08 -3.39
C GLN A 10 6.48 -6.00 -2.14
N TYR A 11 7.13 -4.86 -1.89
CA TYR A 11 8.05 -4.69 -0.75
C TYR A 11 7.38 -3.98 0.43
N LYS A 12 7.73 -4.39 1.65
CA LYS A 12 7.22 -3.77 2.89
C LYS A 12 7.90 -2.42 3.17
N ASP A 13 7.24 -1.58 3.96
CA ASP A 13 7.82 -0.29 4.37
C ASP A 13 9.02 -0.47 5.31
N ALA A 14 8.95 -1.43 6.23
CA ALA A 14 10.02 -1.72 7.18
C ALA A 14 11.33 -2.11 6.46
N THR A 15 11.26 -3.01 5.49
CA THR A 15 12.43 -3.45 4.71
C THR A 15 13.02 -2.30 3.88
N LEU A 16 12.20 -1.35 3.44
CA LEU A 16 12.68 -0.18 2.72
C LEU A 16 13.45 0.79 3.64
N VAL A 17 13.00 0.97 4.89
CA VAL A 17 13.70 1.80 5.88
C VAL A 17 15.07 1.20 6.20
N GLU A 18 15.14 -0.09 6.51
CA GLU A 18 16.40 -0.82 6.75
C GLU A 18 17.33 -0.72 5.53
N CYS A 19 16.79 -0.95 4.34
CA CYS A 19 17.55 -0.82 3.09
C CYS A 19 18.16 0.59 2.95
N LYS A 20 17.37 1.64 3.24
CA LYS A 20 17.85 3.03 3.18
C LYS A 20 18.98 3.32 4.18
N GLU A 21 18.89 2.77 5.38
CA GLU A 21 19.94 2.91 6.41
C GLU A 21 21.23 2.16 6.03
N THR A 22 21.12 0.94 5.48
CA THR A 22 22.28 0.18 5.02
C THR A 22 23.01 0.83 3.83
N ILE A 23 22.27 1.55 2.98
CA ILE A 23 22.88 2.33 1.88
C ILE A 23 23.55 3.59 2.43
N LYS A 24 22.90 4.31 3.35
CA LYS A 24 23.47 5.52 3.98
C LYS A 24 24.74 5.24 4.79
N SER A 25 24.79 4.11 5.48
CA SER A 25 25.97 3.66 6.22
C SER A 25 27.11 3.16 5.31
N GLY A 26 26.91 3.10 3.99
CA GLY A 26 27.90 2.63 3.03
C GLY A 26 28.12 1.11 3.03
N LYS A 27 27.31 0.34 3.77
CA LYS A 27 27.44 -1.12 3.88
C LYS A 27 27.15 -1.82 2.54
N TYR A 28 26.18 -1.31 1.77
CA TYR A 28 25.82 -1.83 0.45
C TYR A 28 25.70 -0.72 -0.59
N SER A 29 26.09 -1.02 -1.84
CA SER A 29 25.76 -0.20 -3.00
C SER A 29 24.29 -0.36 -3.39
N VAL A 30 23.71 0.61 -4.10
CA VAL A 30 22.29 0.57 -4.50
C VAL A 30 21.93 -0.70 -5.26
N ARG A 31 22.81 -1.17 -6.17
CA ARG A 31 22.60 -2.42 -6.91
C ARG A 31 22.63 -3.65 -5.99
N LYS A 32 23.57 -3.70 -5.04
CA LYS A 32 23.67 -4.81 -4.07
C LYS A 32 22.49 -4.82 -3.10
N ALA A 33 22.04 -3.65 -2.66
CA ALA A 33 20.83 -3.54 -1.85
C ALA A 33 19.58 -3.98 -2.62
N SER A 34 19.49 -3.66 -3.92
CA SER A 34 18.38 -4.10 -4.78
C SER A 34 18.27 -5.63 -4.85
N SER A 35 19.38 -6.34 -4.98
CA SER A 35 19.37 -7.81 -5.00
C SER A 35 19.10 -8.44 -3.63
N VAL A 36 19.55 -7.80 -2.54
CA VAL A 36 19.38 -8.34 -1.17
C VAL A 36 17.96 -8.14 -0.64
N TYR A 37 17.37 -6.96 -0.91
CA TYR A 37 16.04 -6.61 -0.40
C TYR A 37 14.92 -6.80 -1.43
N GLU A 38 15.25 -7.24 -2.65
CA GLU A 38 14.30 -7.44 -3.76
C GLU A 38 13.50 -6.18 -4.13
N ILE A 39 14.09 -5.00 -3.92
CA ILE A 39 13.50 -3.71 -4.28
C ILE A 39 14.14 -3.22 -5.58
N PRO A 40 13.37 -2.82 -6.60
CA PRO A 40 13.94 -2.32 -7.85
C PRO A 40 14.88 -1.13 -7.65
N CYS A 41 16.02 -1.11 -8.36
CA CYS A 41 17.01 -0.04 -8.28
C CYS A 41 16.42 1.35 -8.55
N SER A 42 15.53 1.46 -9.54
CA SER A 42 14.85 2.73 -9.87
C SER A 42 14.06 3.27 -8.68
N THR A 43 13.35 2.38 -7.99
CA THR A 43 12.58 2.71 -6.79
C THR A 43 13.49 3.17 -5.65
N LEU A 44 14.60 2.46 -5.41
CA LEU A 44 15.58 2.87 -4.40
C LEU A 44 16.17 4.26 -4.72
N MET A 45 16.52 4.52 -5.98
CA MET A 45 17.03 5.82 -6.42
C MET A 45 16.00 6.95 -6.23
N ASP A 46 14.73 6.74 -6.59
CA ASP A 46 13.66 7.74 -6.39
C ASP A 46 13.43 8.04 -4.89
N LYS A 47 13.60 7.05 -4.01
CA LYS A 47 13.43 7.19 -2.55
C LYS A 47 14.66 7.79 -1.86
N LEU A 48 15.84 7.58 -2.42
CA LEU A 48 17.12 8.15 -1.94
C LEU A 48 17.28 9.60 -2.36
N SER A 49 16.93 9.93 -3.61
CA SER A 49 16.95 11.29 -4.16
C SER A 49 15.87 12.20 -3.56
N GLY A 50 14.89 11.64 -2.86
CA GLY A 50 13.79 12.39 -2.25
C GLY A 50 12.64 12.69 -3.22
N ARG A 51 12.69 12.21 -4.47
CA ARG A 51 11.61 12.38 -5.46
C ARG A 51 10.29 11.80 -4.96
N THR A 52 10.34 10.72 -4.19
CA THR A 52 9.14 10.13 -3.57
C THR A 52 9.36 9.90 -2.07
N PRO A 53 8.33 10.11 -1.23
CA PRO A 53 8.43 9.88 0.21
C PRO A 53 8.65 8.39 0.50
N VAL A 54 9.28 8.05 1.62
CA VAL A 54 9.57 6.65 2.02
C VAL A 54 8.27 5.87 2.17
N HIS A 55 7.36 6.41 2.98
CA HIS A 55 6.02 5.88 3.19
C HIS A 55 5.10 6.43 2.09
N THR A 56 4.48 5.51 1.35
CA THR A 56 3.53 5.83 0.28
C THR A 56 2.37 4.86 0.37
N THR A 57 1.16 5.41 0.42
CA THR A 57 -0.07 4.63 0.26
C THR A 57 -0.26 4.29 -1.22
N GLN A 58 -0.73 3.08 -1.51
CA GLN A 58 -1.10 2.70 -2.87
C GLN A 58 -2.56 3.03 -3.11
N GLY A 59 -2.86 3.55 -4.29
CA GLY A 59 -4.23 3.88 -4.70
C GLY A 59 -4.75 5.22 -4.17
N PRO A 60 -5.97 5.58 -4.58
CA PRO A 60 -6.66 6.77 -4.08
C PRO A 60 -7.03 6.60 -2.60
N SER A 61 -7.19 7.74 -1.90
CA SER A 61 -7.73 7.72 -0.54
C SER A 61 -9.15 7.17 -0.55
N PRO A 62 -9.50 6.26 0.37
CA PRO A 62 -10.87 5.74 0.48
C PRO A 62 -11.83 6.87 0.83
N VAL A 63 -13.06 6.79 0.32
CA VAL A 63 -14.14 7.75 0.62
C VAL A 63 -14.62 7.59 2.05
N LEU A 64 -14.69 6.34 2.52
CA LEU A 64 -15.09 6.00 3.88
C LEU A 64 -13.88 5.87 4.78
N THR A 65 -14.07 6.25 6.04
CA THR A 65 -13.12 5.97 7.11
C THR A 65 -13.20 4.51 7.54
N LYS A 66 -12.12 3.98 8.12
CA LYS A 66 -12.11 2.60 8.66
C LYS A 66 -13.21 2.34 9.69
N ALA A 67 -13.60 3.37 10.44
CA ALA A 67 -14.69 3.27 11.42
C ALA A 67 -16.05 3.10 10.73
N GLU A 68 -16.30 3.87 9.68
CA GLU A 68 -17.53 3.76 8.87
C GLU A 68 -17.61 2.41 8.14
N GLU A 69 -16.49 1.97 7.54
CA GLU A 69 -16.40 0.65 6.92
C GLU A 69 -16.74 -0.46 7.92
N LYS A 70 -16.23 -0.36 9.15
CA LYS A 70 -16.52 -1.33 10.21
C LYS A 70 -18.00 -1.35 10.58
N ASN A 71 -18.62 -0.18 10.73
CA ASN A 71 -20.05 -0.08 11.03
C ASN A 71 -20.90 -0.71 9.91
N LEU A 72 -20.54 -0.48 8.64
CA LEU A 72 -21.21 -1.09 7.50
C LEU A 72 -21.06 -2.61 7.50
N VAL A 73 -19.86 -3.11 7.75
CA VAL A 73 -19.58 -4.55 7.83
C VAL A 73 -20.41 -5.21 8.94
N GLU A 74 -20.41 -4.64 10.15
CA GLU A 74 -21.21 -5.14 11.27
C GLU A 74 -22.71 -5.13 10.96
N TRP A 75 -23.21 -4.06 10.33
CA TRP A 75 -24.60 -3.95 9.92
C TRP A 75 -24.98 -5.01 8.87
N ILE A 76 -24.15 -5.23 7.86
CA ILE A 76 -24.39 -6.25 6.82
C ILE A 76 -24.49 -7.65 7.45
N PHE A 77 -23.57 -8.01 8.36
CA PHE A 77 -23.61 -9.29 9.05
C PHE A 77 -24.85 -9.43 9.94
N TYR A 78 -25.22 -8.36 10.64
CA TYR A 78 -26.42 -8.33 11.48
C TYR A 78 -27.71 -8.53 10.66
N MET A 79 -27.85 -7.81 9.54
CA MET A 79 -29.01 -7.93 8.65
C MET A 79 -29.11 -9.33 8.02
N GLY A 80 -27.96 -9.90 7.62
CA GLY A 80 -27.88 -11.28 7.14
C GLY A 80 -28.33 -12.31 8.18
N LYS A 81 -28.01 -12.09 9.46
CA LYS A 81 -28.44 -12.97 10.57
C LYS A 81 -29.96 -12.96 10.78
N ILE A 82 -30.62 -11.81 10.60
CA ILE A 82 -32.07 -11.68 10.78
C ILE A 82 -32.84 -12.10 9.52
N GLY A 83 -32.16 -12.21 8.37
CA GLY A 83 -32.75 -12.65 7.11
C GLY A 83 -33.37 -11.52 6.29
N TYR A 84 -33.05 -10.25 6.61
CA TYR A 84 -33.46 -9.11 5.80
C TYR A 84 -32.41 -8.79 4.72
N GLY A 85 -32.87 -8.61 3.49
CA GLY A 85 -32.04 -8.10 2.38
C GLY A 85 -31.63 -6.64 2.61
N GLN A 86 -30.45 -6.27 2.13
CA GLN A 86 -29.98 -4.88 2.14
C GLN A 86 -30.92 -4.03 1.29
N ARG A 87 -31.52 -2.98 1.86
CA ARG A 87 -32.30 -2.00 1.10
C ARG A 87 -31.45 -0.75 0.87
N GLU A 88 -31.35 -0.36 -0.39
CA GLU A 88 -30.86 0.97 -0.77
C GLU A 88 -31.89 1.99 -0.27
N SER A 89 -31.49 2.94 0.57
CA SER A 89 -32.40 3.95 1.14
C SER A 89 -32.68 5.12 0.18
N SER A 90 -32.52 4.89 -1.13
CA SER A 90 -32.66 5.88 -2.20
C SER A 90 -33.93 5.70 -3.04
N VAL A 91 -34.90 4.88 -2.60
CA VAL A 91 -36.23 4.73 -3.21
C VAL A 91 -37.32 4.63 -2.15
#